data_AF-A0A819SLR8-F1
#
_entry.id   AF-A0A819SLR8-F1
#
_cell.length_a   1.000
_cell.length_b   1.000
_cell.length_c   1.000
_cell.angle_alpha   90.00
_cell.angle_beta   90.00
_cell.angle_gamma   90.00
#
_symmetry.space_group_name_H-M   'P 1'
#
loop_
_entity.id
_entity.type
_entity.pdbx_description
1 polymer ?
#
loop_
_entity_poly.entity_id
_entity_poly.type
_entity_poly.pdbx_seq_one_letter_code
_entity_poly.pdbx_strand_id
1 'polypeptide(L)'
;MGVSAYNRSVCVYPINKFGDRCLLVETICQIDNNLRCQNGGQCIRADEYMISTRKFVCICPKGYIGDRCEIVDNKIILSFQKIINNSTPMRITTFRTISLTQNSLIIYWSQPFHLVIIELLNKIYYLAFIQKTYERSTTINKMINPSGRCRHINELFNKTFVQMNVLRRIKYYHLPCQKYSSTLSCFFFDDLHICICDDYGKQRLANCFNFNHNMKFDCLGQSVCENECQCFQDTSDCPQRSMCICLTCVFGTRCQFSSSRFDLSLDAILGYHIQPHISLLHQPNIVKTSLALTIIFMVVGFINGVLALITFNNKTICEVGCGLYLLGSSITTLFTTIIFGLKF
;
A
#
# COMPACT_ATOMS: atom_id res chain seq x y z
N MET A 1 23.33 20.58 -0.70
CA MET A 1 22.88 21.92 -0.26
C MET A 1 21.81 22.37 -1.23
N GLY A 2 20.61 22.70 -0.74
CA GLY A 2 19.52 23.17 -1.59
C GLY A 2 19.71 24.64 -1.93
N VAL A 3 19.59 24.99 -3.20
CA VAL A 3 19.68 26.37 -3.68
C VAL A 3 18.29 26.75 -4.20
N SER A 4 17.80 27.94 -3.83
CA SER A 4 16.50 28.42 -4.33
C SER A 4 16.59 28.81 -5.80
N ALA A 5 15.44 29.07 -6.45
CA ALA A 5 15.35 29.51 -7.84
C ALA A 5 16.17 30.78 -8.17
N TYR A 6 16.62 31.53 -7.15
CA TYR A 6 17.44 32.75 -7.27
C TYR A 6 18.89 32.58 -6.83
N ASN A 7 19.42 31.35 -6.82
CA ASN A 7 20.81 31.05 -6.49
C ASN A 7 21.25 31.46 -5.06
N ARG A 8 20.30 31.58 -4.12
CA ARG A 8 20.59 31.84 -2.70
C ARG A 8 20.73 30.52 -1.94
N SER A 9 21.72 30.45 -1.06
CA SER A 9 21.88 29.34 -0.12
C SER A 9 20.64 29.22 0.76
N VAL A 10 19.94 28.10 0.68
CA VAL A 10 18.77 27.83 1.53
C VAL A 10 19.24 27.08 2.76
N CYS A 11 18.99 27.67 3.93
CA CYS A 11 19.14 26.97 5.19
C CYS A 11 17.99 25.99 5.38
N VAL A 12 18.27 24.69 5.22
CA VAL A 12 17.35 23.61 5.58
C VAL A 12 17.59 23.26 7.05
N TYR A 13 16.60 23.54 7.90
CA TYR A 13 16.73 23.40 9.35
C TYR A 13 16.09 22.10 9.89
N PRO A 14 16.58 21.59 11.04
CA PRO A 14 15.87 20.59 11.81
C PRO A 14 14.55 21.15 12.35
N ILE A 15 13.52 20.30 12.50
CA ILE A 15 12.12 20.62 12.87
C ILE A 15 11.95 21.60 14.06
N ASN A 16 12.93 21.72 14.94
CA ASN A 16 12.85 22.56 16.15
C ASN A 16 13.58 23.90 16.06
N LYS A 17 14.10 24.29 14.89
CA LYS A 17 14.82 25.57 14.70
C LYS A 17 14.21 26.36 13.57
N PHE A 18 14.15 27.68 13.70
CA PHE A 18 13.59 28.55 12.67
C PHE A 18 14.31 29.91 12.56
N GLY A 19 13.91 30.70 11.56
CA GLY A 19 14.46 32.02 11.23
C GLY A 19 15.60 31.98 10.22
N ASP A 20 15.92 33.14 9.63
CA ASP A 20 16.89 33.30 8.52
C ASP A 20 18.30 32.78 8.82
N ARG A 21 18.64 32.63 10.11
CA ARG A 21 19.94 32.11 10.58
C ARG A 21 19.84 30.83 11.41
N CYS A 22 18.65 30.22 11.53
CA CYS A 22 18.42 29.00 12.33
C CYS A 22 18.81 29.10 13.82
N LEU A 23 18.78 30.31 14.39
CA LEU A 23 19.17 30.55 15.79
C LEU A 23 17.98 30.51 16.75
N LEU A 24 16.75 30.57 16.24
CA LEU A 24 15.55 30.58 17.06
C LEU A 24 15.11 29.14 17.32
N VAL A 25 14.87 28.82 18.59
CA VAL A 25 14.46 27.49 19.05
C VAL A 25 12.95 27.46 19.26
N GLU A 26 12.29 26.44 18.73
CA GLU A 26 10.84 26.26 18.76
C GLU A 26 10.36 25.82 20.15
N THR A 27 9.85 26.76 20.94
CA THR A 27 9.32 26.47 22.30
C THR A 27 7.89 25.92 22.28
N ILE A 28 7.17 26.05 21.17
CA ILE A 28 5.76 25.65 21.05
C ILE A 28 5.61 24.13 21.16
N CYS A 29 6.45 23.36 20.47
CA CYS A 29 6.40 21.89 20.54
C CYS A 29 7.35 21.28 21.60
N GLN A 30 8.07 22.10 22.37
CA GLN A 30 9.03 21.63 23.40
C GLN A 30 8.42 21.37 24.77
N ILE A 31 7.22 21.89 25.05
CA ILE A 31 6.50 21.62 26.30
C ILE A 31 5.78 20.29 26.14
N ASP A 32 6.39 19.21 26.62
CA ASP A 32 5.95 17.81 26.59
C ASP A 32 5.06 17.44 25.41
N ASN A 33 5.67 16.83 24.37
CA ASN A 33 4.99 16.34 23.17
C ASN A 33 3.67 15.59 23.47
N ASN A 34 3.61 14.83 24.58
CA ASN A 34 2.44 14.07 25.02
C ASN A 34 1.23 14.93 25.43
N LEU A 35 1.44 16.21 25.80
CA LEU A 35 0.34 17.10 26.22
C LEU A 35 -0.36 17.78 25.03
N ARG A 36 0.36 17.95 23.92
CA ARG A 36 -0.16 18.64 22.72
C ARG A 36 -0.60 17.69 21.62
N CYS A 37 0.22 16.69 21.28
CA CYS A 37 -0.13 15.64 20.33
C CYS A 37 -0.11 14.30 21.05
N GLN A 38 -1.28 13.68 21.16
CA GLN A 38 -1.47 12.39 21.80
C GLN A 38 -1.04 11.24 20.88
N ASN A 39 -0.97 10.03 21.44
CA ASN A 39 -0.76 8.78 20.70
C ASN A 39 0.49 8.75 19.78
N GLY A 40 1.54 9.50 20.14
CA GLY A 40 2.77 9.58 19.34
C GLY A 40 2.68 10.51 18.13
N GLY A 41 1.71 11.43 18.10
CA GLY A 41 1.61 12.48 17.08
C GLY A 41 2.82 13.42 17.08
N GLN A 42 3.23 13.84 15.88
CA GLN A 42 4.34 14.77 15.70
C GLN A 42 3.81 16.21 15.65
N CYS A 43 4.25 17.04 16.60
CA CYS A 43 3.89 18.46 16.67
C CYS A 43 4.69 19.29 15.65
N ILE A 44 4.01 20.16 14.91
CA ILE A 44 4.59 21.14 13.99
C ILE A 44 3.95 22.50 14.25
N ARG A 45 4.70 23.59 14.09
CA ARG A 45 4.17 24.94 14.18
C ARG A 45 3.26 25.25 12.99
N ALA A 46 2.16 25.97 13.22
CA ALA A 46 1.35 26.53 12.15
C ALA A 46 1.96 27.87 11.68
N ASP A 47 2.16 28.04 10.38
CA ASP A 47 2.65 29.30 9.82
C ASP A 47 1.63 30.43 10.02
N GLU A 48 2.12 31.66 10.22
CA GLU A 48 1.31 32.88 10.47
C GLU A 48 0.29 33.20 9.36
N TYR A 49 0.45 32.62 8.17
CA TYR A 49 -0.46 32.79 7.04
C TYR A 49 -1.70 31.89 7.10
N MET A 50 -1.76 30.91 8.00
CA MET A 50 -2.98 30.15 8.23
C MET A 50 -3.89 30.91 9.18
N ILE A 51 -5.09 31.29 8.71
CA ILE A 51 -6.20 31.97 9.43
C ILE A 51 -6.78 31.08 10.56
N SER A 52 -6.05 30.06 11.02
CA SER A 52 -6.43 29.23 12.14
C SER A 52 -6.00 29.91 13.45
N THR A 53 -6.86 29.91 14.46
CA THR A 53 -6.58 30.43 15.81
C THR A 53 -5.48 29.67 16.57
N ARG A 54 -4.85 28.68 15.93
CA ARG A 54 -3.96 27.71 16.56
C ARG A 54 -2.53 27.90 16.08
N LYS A 55 -1.61 27.88 17.04
CA LYS A 55 -0.18 28.09 16.82
C LYS A 55 0.58 26.79 16.46
N PHE A 56 -0.11 25.65 16.44
CA PHE A 56 0.48 24.32 16.15
C PHE A 56 -0.51 23.38 15.47
N VAL A 57 0.02 22.39 14.77
CA VAL A 57 -0.66 21.30 14.06
C VAL A 57 -0.01 19.97 14.46
N CYS A 58 -0.81 18.93 14.67
CA CYS A 58 -0.31 17.58 14.93
C CYS A 58 -0.40 16.71 13.66
N ILE A 59 0.72 16.09 13.28
CA ILE A 59 0.74 15.00 12.29
C ILE A 59 0.49 13.70 13.04
N CYS A 60 -0.65 13.08 12.76
CA CYS A 60 -1.05 11.85 13.44
C CYS A 60 -0.45 10.59 12.81
N PRO A 61 -0.01 9.62 13.64
CA PRO A 61 0.42 8.33 13.15
C PRO A 61 -0.78 7.55 12.61
N LYS A 62 -0.49 6.49 11.83
CA LYS A 62 -1.53 5.64 11.22
C LYS A 62 -2.45 5.06 12.30
N GLY A 63 -3.76 5.22 12.11
CA GLY A 63 -4.78 4.71 13.03
C GLY A 63 -5.25 5.72 14.07
N TYR A 64 -4.80 6.98 14.00
CA TYR A 64 -5.21 8.06 14.88
C TYR A 64 -5.52 9.32 14.08
N ILE A 65 -6.52 10.07 14.55
CA ILE A 65 -6.99 11.33 13.97
C ILE A 65 -7.45 12.28 15.06
N GLY A 66 -7.84 13.49 14.65
CA GLY A 66 -8.18 14.58 15.56
C GLY A 66 -7.08 15.62 15.57
N ASP A 67 -7.39 16.76 16.15
CA ASP A 67 -6.49 17.92 16.17
C ASP A 67 -5.20 17.65 16.95
N ARG A 68 -5.27 16.70 17.87
CA ARG A 68 -4.20 16.23 18.74
C ARG A 68 -3.99 14.73 18.61
N CYS A 69 -4.49 14.10 17.55
CA CYS A 69 -4.40 12.64 17.37
C CYS A 69 -5.07 11.84 18.51
N GLU A 70 -6.08 12.44 19.15
CA GLU A 70 -6.80 11.90 20.30
C GLU A 70 -7.83 10.83 19.94
N ILE A 71 -8.27 10.81 18.68
CA ILE A 71 -9.32 9.92 18.19
C ILE A 71 -8.68 8.71 17.52
N VAL A 72 -9.13 7.51 17.89
CA VAL A 72 -8.69 6.27 17.22
C VAL A 72 -9.53 6.05 15.96
N ASP A 73 -8.88 5.73 14.83
CA ASP A 73 -9.58 5.39 13.60
C ASP A 73 -10.39 4.10 13.74
N ASN A 74 -11.47 3.98 12.96
CA ASN A 74 -12.17 2.70 12.84
C ASN A 74 -11.24 1.68 12.17
N LYS A 75 -11.18 0.48 12.73
CA LYS A 75 -10.31 -0.60 12.26
C LYS A 75 -11.14 -1.67 11.55
N ILE A 76 -11.01 -1.77 10.24
CA ILE A 76 -11.70 -2.79 9.44
C ILE A 76 -10.69 -3.91 9.12
N ILE A 77 -10.92 -5.09 9.67
CA ILE A 77 -10.11 -6.30 9.45
C ILE A 77 -10.87 -7.22 8.49
N LEU A 78 -10.34 -7.38 7.28
CA LEU A 78 -10.88 -8.27 6.27
C LEU A 78 -10.02 -9.52 6.20
N SER A 79 -10.59 -10.70 6.39
CA SER A 79 -9.91 -11.98 6.23
C SER A 79 -10.44 -12.71 4.99
N PHE A 80 -9.54 -13.35 4.24
CA PHE A 80 -9.87 -14.04 2.99
C PHE A 80 -9.65 -15.55 3.15
N GLN A 81 -10.61 -16.34 2.69
CA GLN A 81 -10.42 -17.77 2.57
C GLN A 81 -9.44 -18.05 1.40
N LYS A 82 -8.42 -18.88 1.64
CA LYS A 82 -7.21 -19.15 0.83
C LYS A 82 -7.42 -19.46 -0.67
N ILE A 83 -8.66 -19.58 -1.15
CA ILE A 83 -9.02 -19.94 -2.53
C ILE A 83 -9.05 -18.71 -3.47
N ILE A 84 -8.99 -17.48 -2.94
CA ILE A 84 -8.93 -16.26 -3.76
C ILE A 84 -7.48 -16.04 -4.23
N ASN A 85 -7.02 -16.90 -5.13
CA ASN A 85 -5.60 -17.05 -5.49
C ASN A 85 -5.06 -16.02 -6.50
N ASN A 86 -5.80 -14.98 -6.83
CA ASN A 86 -5.33 -13.88 -7.67
C ASN A 86 -6.16 -12.65 -7.34
N SER A 87 -5.81 -11.92 -6.28
CA SER A 87 -6.41 -10.62 -6.00
C SER A 87 -5.33 -9.53 -5.99
N THR A 88 -5.17 -8.90 -7.15
CA THR A 88 -4.65 -7.53 -7.26
C THR A 88 -5.82 -6.54 -7.15
N PRO A 89 -5.54 -5.24 -7.01
CA PRO A 89 -5.97 -4.41 -5.90
C PRO A 89 -7.49 -4.25 -5.75
N MET A 90 -7.86 -4.04 -4.48
CA MET A 90 -9.23 -3.90 -4.01
C MET A 90 -9.71 -2.45 -4.17
N ARG A 91 -10.89 -2.24 -4.76
CA ARG A 91 -11.52 -0.90 -4.83
C ARG A 91 -12.03 -0.56 -3.44
N ILE A 92 -11.46 0.50 -2.89
CA ILE A 92 -11.90 1.15 -1.66
C ILE A 92 -11.76 2.64 -1.96
N THR A 93 -12.50 3.48 -1.25
CA THR A 93 -12.15 4.89 -1.05
C THR A 93 -10.78 5.08 -0.34
N THR A 94 -10.02 4.01 -0.06
CA THR A 94 -8.62 3.99 0.42
C THR A 94 -7.85 2.79 -0.17
N PHE A 95 -6.92 3.01 -1.10
CA PHE A 95 -6.21 1.90 -1.75
C PHE A 95 -5.21 1.21 -0.83
N ARG A 96 -5.24 -0.12 -0.79
CA ARG A 96 -4.16 -0.96 -0.27
C ARG A 96 -3.89 -2.12 -1.21
N THR A 97 -2.63 -2.30 -1.58
CA THR A 97 -2.14 -3.53 -2.22
C THR A 97 -2.06 -4.64 -1.19
N ILE A 98 -2.68 -5.78 -1.51
CA ILE A 98 -2.55 -7.01 -0.75
C ILE A 98 -1.33 -7.76 -1.33
N SER A 99 -0.37 -8.12 -0.48
CA SER A 99 0.65 -9.10 -0.86
C SER A 99 -0.01 -10.48 -0.93
N LEU A 100 0.30 -11.26 -1.96
CA LEU A 100 -0.21 -12.63 -2.19
C LEU A 100 -0.04 -13.59 -1.00
N THR A 101 0.75 -13.21 0.02
CA THR A 101 1.03 -14.01 1.22
C THR A 101 0.16 -13.69 2.43
N GLN A 102 -0.64 -12.61 2.41
CA GLN A 102 -1.43 -12.16 3.57
C GLN A 102 -2.91 -12.56 3.44
N ASN A 103 -3.39 -13.42 4.34
CA ASN A 103 -4.81 -13.82 4.39
C ASN A 103 -5.72 -12.76 5.03
N SER A 104 -5.17 -11.64 5.49
CA SER A 104 -5.97 -10.57 6.10
C SER A 104 -5.42 -9.19 5.80
N LEU A 105 -6.33 -8.22 5.68
CA LEU A 105 -6.08 -6.82 5.43
C LEU A 105 -6.67 -6.00 6.59
N ILE A 106 -5.89 -5.07 7.13
CA ILE A 106 -6.37 -4.10 8.13
C ILE A 106 -6.48 -2.74 7.46
N ILE A 107 -7.64 -2.09 7.53
CA ILE A 107 -7.89 -0.75 7.02
C ILE A 107 -8.21 0.15 8.21
N TYR A 108 -7.58 1.32 8.26
CA TYR A 108 -7.91 2.38 9.21
C TYR A 108 -8.75 3.42 8.48
N TRP A 109 -9.95 3.68 8.98
CA TRP A 109 -10.93 4.54 8.35
C TRP A 109 -11.42 5.62 9.32
N SER A 110 -11.30 6.87 8.90
CA SER A 110 -11.49 8.02 9.78
C SER A 110 -12.79 8.78 9.59
N GLN A 111 -13.35 8.72 8.39
CA GLN A 111 -14.61 9.39 8.07
C GLN A 111 -15.80 8.57 8.56
N PRO A 112 -16.96 9.21 8.84
CA PRO A 112 -18.17 8.45 9.12
C PRO A 112 -18.60 7.64 7.90
N PHE A 113 -19.03 6.40 8.12
CA PHE A 113 -19.55 5.52 7.08
C PHE A 113 -20.66 4.65 7.63
N HIS A 114 -21.60 4.24 6.79
CA HIS A 114 -22.69 3.34 7.18
C HIS A 114 -22.57 1.97 6.51
N LEU A 115 -21.72 1.87 5.49
CA LEU A 115 -21.69 0.74 4.59
C LEU A 115 -20.30 0.54 4.03
N VAL A 116 -19.89 -0.72 3.97
CA VAL A 116 -18.61 -1.14 3.37
C VAL A 116 -18.91 -2.20 2.32
N ILE A 117 -18.70 -1.81 1.06
CA ILE A 117 -18.70 -2.73 -0.09
C ILE A 117 -17.27 -2.95 -0.53
N ILE A 118 -16.97 -4.18 -0.89
CA ILE A 118 -15.66 -4.60 -1.38
C ILE A 118 -15.81 -5.00 -2.83
N GLU A 119 -15.01 -4.43 -3.72
CA GLU A 119 -14.85 -4.88 -5.09
C GLU A 119 -13.55 -5.67 -5.24
N LEU A 120 -13.65 -6.87 -5.80
CA LEU A 120 -12.53 -7.69 -6.26
C LEU A 120 -12.46 -7.66 -7.80
N LEU A 121 -11.37 -8.21 -8.35
CA LEU A 121 -11.15 -8.38 -9.78
C LEU A 121 -12.41 -8.89 -10.52
N ASN A 122 -12.61 -8.38 -11.73
CA ASN A 122 -13.77 -8.63 -12.59
C ASN A 122 -15.11 -8.09 -12.06
N LYS A 123 -15.09 -6.98 -11.30
CA LYS A 123 -16.30 -6.34 -10.75
C LYS A 123 -17.13 -7.30 -9.88
N ILE A 124 -16.46 -8.13 -9.09
CA ILE A 124 -17.14 -9.01 -8.13
C ILE A 124 -17.25 -8.26 -6.81
N TYR A 125 -18.47 -8.08 -6.34
CA TYR A 125 -18.74 -7.29 -5.14
C TYR A 125 -19.15 -8.14 -3.95
N TYR A 126 -18.75 -7.70 -2.77
CA TYR A 126 -19.10 -8.30 -1.49
C TYR A 126 -19.58 -7.23 -0.52
N LEU A 127 -20.66 -7.50 0.20
CA LEU A 127 -21.08 -6.69 1.33
C LEU A 127 -20.25 -7.08 2.56
N ALA A 128 -19.36 -6.19 2.99
CA ALA A 128 -18.54 -6.44 4.16
C ALA A 128 -19.29 -6.11 5.45
N PHE A 129 -19.87 -4.91 5.50
CA PHE A 129 -20.43 -4.37 6.73
C PHE A 129 -21.54 -3.36 6.43
N ILE A 130 -22.55 -3.33 7.31
CA ILE A 130 -23.62 -2.33 7.31
C ILE A 130 -23.95 -1.97 8.75
N GLN A 131 -24.16 -0.68 9.02
CA GLN A 131 -24.58 -0.19 10.33
C GLN A 131 -25.62 0.92 10.18
N LYS A 132 -26.62 0.91 11.08
CA LYS A 132 -27.71 1.90 11.10
C LYS A 132 -27.22 3.20 11.72
N THR A 133 -26.59 3.10 12.89
CA THR A 133 -25.96 4.22 13.60
C THR A 133 -24.44 4.11 13.49
N TYR A 134 -23.79 5.22 13.16
CA TYR A 134 -22.32 5.25 13.09
C TYR A 134 -21.74 5.33 14.50
N GLU A 135 -20.91 4.36 14.85
CA GLU A 135 -20.12 4.36 16.08
C GLU A 135 -18.64 4.64 15.75
N ARG A 136 -18.03 5.54 16.53
CA ARG A 136 -16.62 5.92 16.38
C ARG A 136 -15.71 4.86 17.01
N SER A 137 -14.50 4.72 16.46
CA SER A 137 -13.43 3.84 16.97
C SER A 137 -13.80 2.35 16.99
N THR A 138 -14.64 1.91 16.06
CA THR A 138 -15.10 0.51 16.01
C THR A 138 -14.09 -0.41 15.33
N THR A 139 -13.98 -1.65 15.83
CA THR A 139 -13.22 -2.72 15.16
C THR A 139 -14.18 -3.67 14.47
N ILE A 140 -14.15 -3.69 13.13
CA ILE A 140 -15.02 -4.51 12.29
C ILE A 140 -14.22 -5.67 11.74
N ASN A 141 -14.60 -6.90 12.10
CA ASN A 141 -13.96 -8.11 11.60
C ASN A 141 -14.89 -8.80 10.60
N LYS A 142 -14.45 -8.94 9.34
CA LYS A 142 -15.23 -9.61 8.30
C LYS A 142 -14.39 -10.66 7.57
N MET A 143 -14.91 -11.89 7.56
CA MET A 143 -14.39 -12.94 6.69
C MET A 143 -15.12 -12.92 5.34
N ILE A 144 -14.35 -12.89 4.25
CA ILE A 144 -14.85 -12.88 2.88
C ILE A 144 -14.86 -14.32 2.36
N ASN A 145 -16.09 -14.84 2.23
CA ASN A 145 -16.35 -16.16 1.67
C ASN A 145 -16.82 -16.02 0.21
N PRO A 146 -16.38 -16.89 -0.72
CA PRO A 146 -16.81 -16.85 -2.12
C PRO A 146 -18.34 -16.95 -2.31
N SER A 147 -19.03 -17.64 -1.40
CA SER A 147 -20.50 -17.76 -1.41
C SER A 147 -21.23 -16.46 -1.10
N GLY A 148 -20.58 -15.53 -0.40
CA GLY A 148 -21.14 -14.24 0.02
C GLY A 148 -21.10 -13.14 -1.05
N ARG A 149 -20.80 -13.48 -2.31
CA ARG A 149 -20.79 -12.51 -3.42
C ARG A 149 -22.18 -11.94 -3.67
N CYS A 150 -22.26 -10.65 -3.96
CA CYS A 150 -23.49 -10.03 -4.43
C CYS A 150 -23.79 -10.53 -5.85
N ARG A 151 -24.85 -11.34 -6.00
CA ARG A 151 -25.21 -11.96 -7.29
C ARG A 151 -25.97 -11.00 -8.17
N HIS A 152 -25.88 -11.18 -9.48
CA HIS A 152 -26.68 -10.41 -10.44
C HIS A 152 -28.14 -10.91 -10.48
N ILE A 153 -29.11 -10.01 -10.72
CA ILE A 153 -30.54 -10.39 -10.80
C ILE A 153 -30.80 -11.49 -11.84
N ASN A 154 -30.01 -11.49 -12.93
CA ASN A 154 -30.06 -12.51 -13.98
C ASN A 154 -29.69 -13.92 -13.49
N GLU A 155 -28.91 -14.02 -12.40
CA GLU A 155 -28.58 -15.31 -11.79
C GLU A 155 -29.64 -15.77 -10.78
N LEU A 156 -30.49 -14.86 -10.32
CA LEU A 156 -31.50 -15.12 -9.28
C LEU A 156 -32.88 -15.46 -9.86
N PHE A 157 -33.17 -15.00 -11.09
CA PHE A 157 -34.47 -15.12 -11.72
C PHE A 157 -34.43 -15.72 -13.12
N ASN A 158 -35.57 -16.28 -13.53
CA ASN A 158 -35.76 -16.79 -14.88
C ASN A 158 -35.65 -15.66 -15.93
N LYS A 159 -35.25 -16.04 -17.15
CA LYS A 159 -35.10 -15.11 -18.29
C LYS A 159 -36.37 -14.29 -18.56
N THR A 160 -37.56 -14.88 -18.36
CA THR A 160 -38.84 -14.20 -18.54
C THR A 160 -39.00 -12.98 -17.63
N PHE A 161 -38.59 -13.08 -16.37
CA PHE A 161 -38.64 -11.97 -15.42
C PHE A 161 -37.64 -10.86 -15.78
N VAL A 162 -36.42 -11.25 -16.15
CA VAL A 162 -35.38 -10.33 -16.59
C VAL A 162 -35.80 -9.55 -17.84
N GLN A 163 -36.55 -10.17 -18.76
CA GLN A 163 -37.02 -9.52 -19.98
C GLN A 163 -38.23 -8.59 -19.78
N MET A 164 -38.85 -8.58 -18.59
CA MET A 164 -39.97 -7.68 -18.32
C MET A 164 -39.53 -6.20 -18.31
N ASN A 165 -40.45 -5.31 -18.65
CA ASN A 165 -40.25 -3.87 -18.52
C ASN A 165 -39.89 -3.50 -17.07
N VAL A 166 -38.91 -2.60 -16.90
CA VAL A 166 -38.39 -2.08 -15.62
C VAL A 166 -39.50 -1.73 -14.63
N LEU A 167 -40.56 -1.05 -15.08
CA LEU A 167 -41.68 -0.63 -14.22
C LEU A 167 -42.50 -1.79 -13.64
N ARG A 168 -42.47 -2.97 -14.28
CA ARG A 168 -43.06 -4.19 -13.72
C ARG A 168 -42.07 -4.90 -12.80
N ARG A 169 -40.79 -4.96 -13.18
CA ARG A 169 -39.73 -5.59 -12.38
C ARG A 169 -39.57 -4.93 -11.01
N ILE A 170 -39.66 -3.59 -10.96
CA ILE A 170 -39.51 -2.82 -9.71
C ILE A 170 -40.58 -3.15 -8.67
N LYS A 171 -41.70 -3.79 -9.02
CA LYS A 171 -42.69 -4.23 -8.04
C LYS A 171 -42.24 -5.45 -7.22
N TYR A 172 -41.22 -6.17 -7.71
CA TYR A 172 -40.78 -7.44 -7.15
C TYR A 172 -39.36 -7.40 -6.60
N TYR A 173 -38.74 -6.22 -6.44
CA TYR A 173 -37.35 -6.09 -5.99
C TYR A 173 -37.10 -6.56 -4.54
N HIS A 174 -38.13 -6.64 -3.70
CA HIS A 174 -38.03 -7.25 -2.37
C HIS A 174 -38.04 -8.79 -2.40
N LEU A 175 -38.60 -9.39 -3.45
CA LEU A 175 -38.76 -10.84 -3.60
C LEU A 175 -37.43 -11.63 -3.55
N PRO A 176 -36.30 -11.17 -4.14
CA PRO A 176 -35.01 -11.85 -3.94
C PRO A 176 -34.64 -12.01 -2.46
N CYS A 177 -34.81 -10.96 -1.66
CA CYS A 177 -34.51 -11.00 -0.23
C CYS A 177 -35.45 -11.91 0.56
N GLN A 178 -36.73 -11.99 0.15
CA GLN A 178 -37.74 -12.85 0.79
C GLN A 178 -37.60 -14.33 0.41
N LYS A 179 -37.14 -14.62 -0.81
CA LYS A 179 -37.02 -15.99 -1.35
C LYS A 179 -35.71 -16.66 -0.92
N TYR A 180 -34.62 -15.91 -0.82
CA TYR A 180 -33.27 -16.42 -0.51
C TYR A 180 -32.81 -16.03 0.90
N SER A 181 -33.77 -15.84 1.82
CA SER A 181 -33.72 -15.16 3.13
C SER A 181 -32.58 -15.50 4.10
N SER A 182 -31.78 -16.54 3.89
CA SER A 182 -30.63 -16.86 4.77
C SER A 182 -29.26 -16.72 4.09
N THR A 183 -29.20 -16.68 2.77
CA THR A 183 -27.92 -16.72 2.03
C THR A 183 -27.62 -15.42 1.28
N LEU A 184 -28.66 -14.65 0.91
CA LEU A 184 -28.50 -13.44 0.11
C LEU A 184 -28.40 -12.20 1.01
N SER A 185 -27.19 -11.64 1.10
CA SER A 185 -26.98 -10.37 1.82
C SER A 185 -27.15 -9.15 0.89
N CYS A 186 -26.77 -9.30 -0.37
CA CYS A 186 -26.80 -8.25 -1.37
C CYS A 186 -26.97 -8.83 -2.78
N PHE A 187 -27.48 -8.02 -3.71
CA PHE A 187 -27.58 -8.37 -5.13
C PHE A 187 -27.55 -7.13 -6.01
N PHE A 188 -27.27 -7.33 -7.30
CA PHE A 188 -27.33 -6.28 -8.33
C PHE A 188 -28.66 -6.28 -9.05
N PHE A 189 -29.20 -5.08 -9.27
CA PHE A 189 -30.42 -4.84 -10.00
C PHE A 189 -30.14 -3.90 -11.19
N ASP A 190 -30.43 -4.38 -12.39
CA ASP A 190 -30.36 -3.62 -13.65
C ASP A 190 -29.00 -2.94 -13.91
N ASP A 191 -27.88 -3.57 -13.53
CA ASP A 191 -26.49 -3.10 -13.72
C ASP A 191 -26.15 -1.68 -13.21
N LEU A 192 -27.09 -1.03 -12.50
CA LEU A 192 -26.99 0.34 -12.00
C LEU A 192 -27.29 0.44 -10.52
N HIS A 193 -28.06 -0.49 -9.96
CA HIS A 193 -28.46 -0.46 -8.57
C HIS A 193 -27.85 -1.63 -7.82
N ILE A 194 -27.35 -1.35 -6.63
CA ILE A 194 -27.03 -2.40 -5.67
C ILE A 194 -28.09 -2.41 -4.58
N CYS A 195 -28.54 -3.60 -4.23
CA CYS A 195 -29.61 -3.83 -3.27
C CYS A 195 -29.09 -4.63 -2.08
N ILE A 196 -29.50 -4.25 -0.88
CA ILE A 196 -29.12 -4.87 0.37
C ILE A 196 -30.36 -5.43 1.06
N CYS A 197 -30.25 -6.67 1.52
CA CYS A 197 -31.33 -7.35 2.21
C CYS A 197 -31.20 -7.14 3.72
N ASP A 198 -32.05 -6.29 4.30
CA ASP A 198 -32.14 -6.05 5.75
C ASP A 198 -33.41 -6.68 6.34
N ASP A 199 -33.34 -7.08 7.59
CA ASP A 199 -34.47 -7.67 8.32
C ASP A 199 -35.28 -6.56 8.99
N TYR A 200 -36.52 -6.39 8.55
CA TYR A 200 -37.46 -5.42 9.11
C TYR A 200 -38.66 -6.13 9.72
N GLY A 201 -38.60 -6.35 11.04
CA GLY A 201 -39.61 -7.10 11.77
C GLY A 201 -39.68 -8.56 11.31
N LYS A 202 -40.80 -8.97 10.72
CA LYS A 202 -41.02 -10.34 10.19
C LYS A 202 -40.70 -10.48 8.70
N GLN A 203 -40.32 -9.41 8.02
CA GLN A 203 -40.09 -9.40 6.57
C GLN A 203 -38.67 -8.96 6.26
N ARG A 204 -38.00 -9.68 5.36
CA ARG A 204 -36.70 -9.29 4.83
C ARG A 204 -36.90 -8.42 3.60
N LEU A 205 -36.49 -7.16 3.68
CA LEU A 205 -36.72 -6.16 2.64
C LEU A 205 -35.41 -5.77 1.95
N ALA A 206 -35.52 -5.51 0.65
CA ALA A 206 -34.43 -4.96 -0.15
C ALA A 206 -34.40 -3.43 -0.05
N ASN A 207 -33.25 -2.85 0.25
CA ASN A 207 -32.98 -1.42 0.08
C ASN A 207 -31.98 -1.23 -1.06
N CYS A 208 -32.39 -0.54 -2.12
CA CYS A 208 -31.60 -0.37 -3.34
C CYS A 208 -31.18 1.08 -3.52
N PHE A 209 -29.94 1.28 -3.91
CA PHE A 209 -29.41 2.60 -4.24
C PHE A 209 -28.59 2.54 -5.51
N ASN A 210 -28.49 3.69 -6.19
CA ASN A 210 -27.72 3.83 -7.41
C ASN A 210 -26.22 3.65 -7.08
N PHE A 211 -25.54 2.83 -7.86
CA PHE A 211 -24.14 2.50 -7.70
C PHE A 211 -23.45 2.57 -9.06
N ASN A 212 -22.60 3.60 -9.24
CA ASN A 212 -21.88 3.76 -10.51
C ASN A 212 -20.72 2.76 -10.61
N HIS A 213 -20.99 1.66 -11.33
CA HIS A 213 -20.03 0.61 -11.64
C HIS A 213 -18.87 1.04 -12.55
N ASN A 214 -19.04 2.15 -13.28
CA ASN A 214 -18.09 2.62 -14.27
C ASN A 214 -17.35 3.90 -13.84
N MET A 215 -17.50 4.29 -12.57
CA MET A 215 -16.76 5.42 -12.02
C MET A 215 -15.25 5.14 -12.11
N LYS A 216 -14.55 5.98 -12.87
CA LYS A 216 -13.09 5.94 -12.98
C LYS A 216 -12.51 7.04 -12.09
N PHE A 217 -11.49 6.68 -11.35
CA PHE A 217 -10.62 7.62 -10.67
C PHE A 217 -9.37 7.75 -11.54
N ASP A 218 -9.21 8.87 -12.23
CA ASP A 218 -8.07 9.14 -13.12
C ASP A 218 -7.17 10.26 -12.60
N CYS A 219 -7.29 10.56 -11.30
CA CYS A 219 -6.55 11.62 -10.65
C CYS A 219 -6.75 12.99 -11.34
N LEU A 220 -7.96 13.25 -11.84
CA LEU A 220 -8.34 14.46 -12.56
C LEU A 220 -7.48 14.69 -13.82
N GLY A 221 -6.97 13.61 -14.43
CA GLY A 221 -6.06 13.65 -15.56
C GLY A 221 -4.62 14.06 -15.23
N GLN A 222 -4.31 14.38 -13.98
CA GLN A 222 -2.96 14.64 -13.48
C GLN A 222 -2.42 13.37 -12.82
N SER A 223 -2.11 12.35 -13.63
CA SER A 223 -1.54 11.12 -13.09
C SER A 223 -0.14 11.40 -12.51
N VAL A 224 -0.02 11.30 -11.20
CA VAL A 224 1.29 11.25 -10.50
C VAL A 224 2.08 10.00 -10.91
N CYS A 225 1.39 9.01 -11.48
CA CYS A 225 1.93 7.73 -11.92
C CYS A 225 2.67 7.85 -13.25
N GLU A 226 3.84 7.23 -13.32
CA GLU A 226 4.68 7.16 -14.52
C GLU A 226 4.38 5.88 -15.32
N ASN A 227 4.98 5.74 -16.51
CA ASN A 227 4.86 4.54 -17.37
C ASN A 227 3.41 4.13 -17.69
N GLU A 228 2.53 5.10 -17.95
CA GLU A 228 1.10 4.88 -18.30
C GLU A 228 0.33 4.04 -17.27
N CYS A 229 0.81 4.04 -16.02
CA CYS A 229 0.21 3.27 -14.95
C CYS A 229 -1.09 3.91 -14.44
N GLN A 230 -2.01 3.06 -13.96
CA GLN A 230 -3.33 3.51 -13.56
C GLN A 230 -3.29 4.21 -12.20
N CYS A 231 -3.69 5.48 -12.17
CA CYS A 231 -3.80 6.26 -10.94
C CYS A 231 -5.14 6.01 -10.25
N PHE A 232 -5.15 6.00 -8.93
CA PHE A 232 -6.32 5.85 -8.10
C PHE A 232 -6.28 6.88 -6.97
N GLN A 233 -7.41 7.48 -6.63
CA GLN A 233 -7.52 8.54 -5.61
C GLN A 233 -8.67 8.30 -4.64
N ASP A 234 -8.51 8.72 -3.38
CA ASP A 234 -9.43 8.45 -2.28
C ASP A 234 -10.81 9.08 -2.48
N THR A 235 -10.85 10.34 -2.94
CA THR A 235 -12.09 11.06 -3.26
C THR A 235 -12.00 11.74 -4.63
N SER A 236 -13.14 11.93 -5.29
CA SER A 236 -13.21 12.74 -6.51
C SER A 236 -13.00 14.22 -6.21
N ASP A 237 -13.55 14.69 -5.09
CA ASP A 237 -13.46 16.07 -4.63
C ASP A 237 -12.28 16.19 -3.66
N CYS A 238 -11.22 16.88 -4.09
CA CYS A 238 -10.00 17.16 -3.32
C CYS A 238 -9.30 15.90 -2.77
N PRO A 239 -8.65 15.10 -3.63
CA PRO A 239 -7.98 13.87 -3.20
C PRO A 239 -6.80 14.17 -2.28
N GLN A 240 -6.74 13.53 -1.12
CA GLN A 240 -5.60 13.65 -0.19
C GLN A 240 -4.59 12.52 -0.36
N ARG A 241 -5.02 11.39 -0.94
CA ARG A 241 -4.17 10.22 -1.15
C ARG A 241 -4.37 9.64 -2.53
N SER A 242 -3.28 9.45 -3.25
CA SER A 242 -3.26 8.75 -4.54
C SER A 242 -2.36 7.52 -4.49
N MET A 243 -2.73 6.48 -5.22
CA MET A 243 -1.95 5.27 -5.40
C MET A 243 -1.82 4.93 -6.88
N CYS A 244 -0.65 4.45 -7.27
CA CYS A 244 -0.41 3.96 -8.63
C CYS A 244 -0.50 2.43 -8.66
N ILE A 245 -1.30 1.90 -9.59
CA ILE A 245 -1.29 0.49 -9.95
C ILE A 245 -0.35 0.33 -11.14
N CYS A 246 0.77 -0.34 -10.89
CA CYS A 246 1.77 -0.57 -11.91
C CYS A 246 1.35 -1.71 -12.85
N LEU A 247 1.63 -1.53 -14.14
CA LEU A 247 1.56 -2.62 -15.10
C LEU A 247 2.58 -3.71 -14.77
N THR A 248 2.43 -4.88 -15.40
CA THR A 248 3.41 -5.96 -15.27
C THR A 248 4.79 -5.46 -15.69
N CYS A 249 5.84 -5.87 -14.96
CA CYS A 249 7.22 -5.43 -15.19
C CYS A 249 7.48 -3.93 -14.92
N VAL A 250 6.58 -3.25 -14.19
CA VAL A 250 6.78 -1.88 -13.69
C VAL A 250 6.59 -1.88 -12.17
N PHE A 251 7.44 -1.16 -11.43
CA PHE A 251 7.45 -1.18 -9.98
C PHE A 251 7.90 0.17 -9.38
N GLY A 252 7.73 0.31 -8.06
CA GLY A 252 7.94 1.57 -7.33
C GLY A 252 6.64 2.26 -6.95
N THR A 253 6.71 3.21 -6.02
CA THR A 253 5.54 3.91 -5.47
C THR A 253 4.78 4.76 -6.49
N ARG A 254 5.47 5.23 -7.53
CA ARG A 254 4.89 5.96 -8.66
C ARG A 254 4.95 5.14 -9.96
N CYS A 255 5.27 3.86 -9.88
CA CYS A 255 5.54 3.01 -11.03
C CYS A 255 6.67 3.55 -11.92
N GLN A 256 7.67 4.18 -11.30
CA GLN A 256 8.75 4.87 -12.00
C GLN A 256 9.79 3.91 -12.61
N PHE A 257 9.92 2.70 -12.06
CA PHE A 257 10.93 1.74 -12.51
C PHE A 257 10.30 0.70 -13.43
N SER A 258 10.98 0.36 -14.53
CA SER A 258 10.53 -0.69 -15.45
C SER A 258 11.63 -1.73 -15.62
N SER A 259 11.26 -3.01 -15.54
CA SER A 259 12.12 -4.15 -15.89
C SER A 259 12.01 -4.55 -17.37
N SER A 260 11.29 -3.78 -18.19
CA SER A 260 11.13 -4.06 -19.63
C SER A 260 12.40 -3.77 -20.45
N ARG A 261 13.26 -2.86 -19.97
CA ARG A 261 14.53 -2.50 -20.57
C ARG A 261 15.62 -2.90 -19.57
N PHE A 262 16.29 -4.01 -19.84
CA PHE A 262 17.27 -4.63 -18.95
C PHE A 262 18.32 -3.64 -18.42
N ASP A 263 18.39 -3.52 -17.10
CA ASP A 263 19.60 -3.77 -16.30
C ASP A 263 19.12 -4.23 -14.91
N LEU A 264 18.61 -5.47 -14.84
CA LEU A 264 18.09 -6.04 -13.60
C LEU A 264 19.28 -6.35 -12.68
N SER A 265 19.62 -5.39 -11.84
CA SER A 265 20.50 -5.67 -10.71
C SER A 265 19.83 -6.70 -9.81
N LEU A 266 20.65 -7.58 -9.22
CA LEU A 266 20.19 -8.53 -8.22
C LEU A 266 19.44 -7.79 -7.08
N ASP A 267 19.87 -6.57 -6.77
CA ASP A 267 19.26 -5.65 -5.79
C ASP A 267 17.80 -5.33 -6.12
N ALA A 268 17.47 -5.08 -7.40
CA ALA A 268 16.11 -4.77 -7.82
C ALA A 268 15.17 -5.99 -7.70
N ILE A 269 15.68 -7.19 -8.00
CA ILE A 269 14.90 -8.44 -7.89
C ILE A 269 14.73 -8.84 -6.42
N LEU A 270 15.82 -8.87 -5.64
CA LEU A 270 15.75 -9.23 -4.22
C LEU A 270 14.97 -8.19 -3.41
N GLY A 271 15.10 -6.90 -3.72
CA GLY A 271 14.47 -5.82 -2.97
C GLY A 271 12.95 -5.97 -2.85
N TYR A 272 12.28 -6.52 -3.87
CA TYR A 272 10.84 -6.80 -3.81
C TYR A 272 10.49 -8.02 -2.95
N HIS A 273 11.39 -9.00 -2.86
CA HIS A 273 11.18 -10.24 -2.12
C HIS A 273 11.64 -10.19 -0.66
N ILE A 274 12.52 -9.25 -0.30
CA ILE A 274 12.99 -9.05 1.08
C ILE A 274 11.87 -8.43 1.92
N GLN A 275 11.53 -9.09 3.01
CA GLN A 275 10.53 -8.60 3.97
C GLN A 275 11.25 -8.12 5.24
N PRO A 276 11.33 -6.80 5.49
CA PRO A 276 12.18 -6.24 6.54
C PRO A 276 11.71 -6.58 7.96
N HIS A 277 10.44 -6.95 8.13
CA HIS A 277 9.85 -7.26 9.44
C HIS A 277 9.90 -8.75 9.82
N ILE A 278 10.56 -9.59 9.03
CA ILE A 278 10.61 -11.04 9.23
C ILE A 278 12.07 -11.51 9.36
N SER A 279 12.32 -12.42 10.29
CA SER A 279 13.65 -13.01 10.49
C SER A 279 14.10 -13.83 9.28
N LEU A 280 15.42 -13.92 9.06
CA LEU A 280 16.04 -14.57 7.90
C LEU A 280 15.52 -16.00 7.62
N LEU A 281 15.19 -16.74 8.69
CA LEU A 281 14.68 -18.12 8.61
C LEU A 281 13.28 -18.23 8.01
N HIS A 282 12.47 -17.18 8.08
CA HIS A 282 11.10 -17.16 7.56
C HIS A 282 10.96 -16.37 6.25
N GLN A 283 12.07 -15.85 5.72
CA GLN A 283 12.07 -15.19 4.42
C GLN A 283 11.82 -16.20 3.27
N PRO A 284 11.31 -15.72 2.12
CA PRO A 284 11.02 -16.57 0.98
C PRO A 284 12.26 -17.30 0.47
N ASN A 285 12.07 -18.49 -0.10
CA ASN A 285 13.16 -19.35 -0.57
C ASN A 285 14.11 -18.66 -1.54
N ILE A 286 13.61 -17.74 -2.38
CA ILE A 286 14.40 -16.94 -3.33
C ILE A 286 15.48 -16.11 -2.61
N VAL A 287 15.18 -15.53 -1.44
CA VAL A 287 16.15 -14.74 -0.68
C VAL A 287 17.16 -15.65 0.02
N LYS A 288 16.73 -16.81 0.52
CA LYS A 288 17.64 -17.79 1.13
C LYS A 288 18.64 -18.35 0.13
N THR A 289 18.20 -18.70 -1.08
CA THR A 289 19.09 -19.27 -2.10
C THR A 289 20.09 -18.23 -2.62
N SER A 290 19.66 -16.99 -2.82
CA SER A 290 20.54 -15.89 -3.23
C SER A 290 21.54 -15.50 -2.14
N LEU A 291 21.13 -15.50 -0.86
CA LEU A 291 22.06 -15.31 0.27
C LEU A 291 23.10 -16.45 0.33
N ALA A 292 22.69 -17.70 0.14
CA ALA A 292 23.61 -18.83 0.12
C ALA A 292 24.61 -18.71 -1.05
N LEU A 293 24.14 -18.36 -2.24
CA LEU A 293 25.00 -18.17 -3.43
C LEU A 293 25.99 -17.02 -3.24
N THR A 294 25.57 -15.89 -2.67
CA THR A 294 26.47 -14.74 -2.41
C THR A 294 27.55 -15.09 -1.38
N ILE A 295 27.20 -15.82 -0.31
CA ILE A 295 28.18 -16.34 0.66
C ILE A 295 29.19 -17.28 -0.02
N ILE A 296 28.73 -18.18 -0.89
CA ILE A 296 29.61 -19.10 -1.62
C ILE A 296 30.58 -18.33 -2.52
N PHE A 297 30.09 -17.36 -3.32
CA PHE A 297 30.94 -16.54 -4.17
C PHE A 297 31.96 -15.73 -3.38
N MET A 298 31.58 -15.21 -2.22
CA MET A 298 32.49 -14.50 -1.31
C MET A 298 33.60 -15.41 -0.77
N VAL A 299 33.25 -16.60 -0.28
CA VAL A 299 34.23 -17.55 0.26
C VAL A 299 35.20 -18.01 -0.82
N VAL A 300 34.70 -18.41 -1.99
CA VAL A 300 35.54 -18.84 -3.12
C VAL A 300 36.42 -17.69 -3.62
N GLY A 301 35.86 -16.48 -3.74
CA GLY A 301 36.59 -15.28 -4.14
C GLY A 301 37.71 -14.92 -3.16
N PHE A 302 37.45 -15.02 -1.86
CA PHE A 302 38.42 -14.75 -0.81
C PHE A 302 39.56 -15.78 -0.80
N ILE A 303 39.23 -17.08 -0.89
CA ILE A 303 40.23 -18.16 -0.96
C ILE A 303 41.12 -17.97 -2.19
N ASN A 304 40.53 -17.72 -3.36
CA ASN A 304 41.28 -17.47 -4.59
C ASN A 304 42.16 -16.22 -4.51
N GLY A 305 41.65 -15.14 -3.92
CA GLY A 305 42.42 -13.91 -3.70
C GLY A 305 43.64 -14.13 -2.81
N VAL A 306 43.47 -14.84 -1.69
CA VAL A 306 44.56 -15.17 -0.75
C VAL A 306 45.59 -16.10 -1.40
N LEU A 307 45.15 -17.16 -2.09
CA LEU A 307 46.05 -18.07 -2.80
C LEU A 307 46.85 -17.36 -3.89
N ALA A 308 46.20 -16.50 -4.69
CA ALA A 308 46.86 -15.69 -5.70
C ALA A 308 47.87 -14.71 -5.08
N LEU A 309 47.54 -14.12 -3.94
CA LEU A 309 48.46 -13.21 -3.24
C LEU A 309 49.70 -13.97 -2.73
N ILE A 310 49.54 -15.17 -2.19
CA ILE A 310 50.65 -16.00 -1.72
C ILE A 310 51.54 -16.43 -2.91
N THR A 311 50.96 -16.86 -4.03
CA THR A 311 51.74 -17.33 -5.18
C THR A 311 52.52 -16.21 -5.86
N PHE A 312 51.92 -15.03 -6.04
CA PHE A 312 52.56 -13.92 -6.73
C PHE A 312 53.48 -13.07 -5.84
N ASN A 313 53.48 -13.27 -4.52
CA ASN A 313 54.43 -12.64 -3.59
C ASN A 313 55.84 -13.28 -3.62
N ASN A 314 56.06 -14.32 -4.45
CA ASN A 314 57.38 -14.92 -4.60
C ASN A 314 58.33 -14.02 -5.39
N LYS A 315 59.54 -13.79 -4.85
CA LYS A 315 60.54 -12.89 -5.44
C LYS A 315 60.96 -13.30 -6.86
N THR A 316 61.00 -14.59 -7.16
CA THR A 316 61.39 -15.11 -8.48
C THR A 316 60.40 -14.78 -9.59
N ILE A 317 59.11 -14.58 -9.25
CA ILE A 317 58.05 -14.32 -10.21
C ILE A 317 57.90 -12.81 -10.47
N CYS A 318 58.28 -11.97 -9.49
CA CYS A 318 58.26 -10.52 -9.57
C CYS A 318 59.43 -9.89 -10.35
N GLU A 319 60.37 -10.69 -10.88
CA GLU A 319 61.49 -10.20 -11.70
C GLU A 319 61.02 -9.72 -13.09
N VAL A 320 59.89 -10.22 -13.57
CA VAL A 320 59.29 -9.84 -14.86
C VAL A 320 58.10 -8.92 -14.60
N GLY A 321 57.93 -7.86 -15.41
CA GLY A 321 56.84 -6.88 -15.25
C GLY A 321 55.42 -7.48 -15.23
N CYS A 322 55.23 -8.68 -15.79
CA CYS A 322 53.99 -9.44 -15.71
C CYS A 322 53.66 -9.90 -14.27
N GLY A 323 54.66 -10.26 -13.47
CA GLY A 323 54.47 -10.67 -12.07
C GLY A 323 53.97 -9.54 -11.18
N LEU A 324 54.50 -8.32 -11.37
CA LEU A 324 54.02 -7.12 -10.68
C LEU A 324 52.56 -6.78 -11.05
N TYR A 325 52.18 -6.96 -12.32
CA TYR A 325 50.79 -6.78 -12.75
C TYR A 325 49.84 -7.79 -12.10
N LEU A 326 50.21 -9.07 -12.04
CA LEU A 326 49.40 -10.12 -11.41
C LEU A 326 49.27 -9.92 -9.89
N LEU A 327 50.32 -9.42 -9.22
CA LEU A 327 50.26 -9.03 -7.81
C LEU A 327 49.35 -7.81 -7.58
N GLY A 328 49.41 -6.80 -8.45
CA GLY A 328 48.45 -5.69 -8.40
C GLY A 328 47.02 -6.16 -8.62
N SER A 329 46.80 -7.05 -9.58
CA SER A 329 45.49 -7.64 -9.85
C SER A 329 44.95 -8.44 -8.65
N SER A 330 45.78 -9.23 -7.96
CA SER A 330 45.33 -10.01 -6.79
C SER A 330 44.96 -9.12 -5.61
N ILE A 331 45.65 -8.01 -5.40
CA ILE A 331 45.27 -6.99 -4.41
C ILE A 331 43.92 -6.37 -4.78
N THR A 332 43.73 -5.97 -6.04
CA THR A 332 42.45 -5.39 -6.47
C THR A 332 41.28 -6.36 -6.36
N THR A 333 41.45 -7.65 -6.66
CA THR A 333 40.39 -8.65 -6.51
C THR A 333 40.04 -8.93 -5.05
N LEU A 334 41.02 -8.84 -4.15
CA LEU A 334 40.78 -8.96 -2.71
C LEU A 334 40.04 -7.72 -2.17
N PHE A 335 40.35 -6.53 -2.67
CA PHE A 335 39.59 -5.32 -2.34
C PHE A 335 38.16 -5.35 -2.90
N THR A 336 37.95 -5.76 -4.16
CA THR A 336 36.60 -5.83 -4.74
C THR A 336 35.72 -6.86 -4.05
N THR A 337 36.26 -8.01 -3.63
CA THR A 337 35.52 -9.01 -2.85
C THR A 337 35.15 -8.48 -1.46
N ILE A 338 36.05 -7.79 -0.75
CA ILE A 338 35.71 -7.13 0.52
C ILE A 338 34.60 -6.09 0.36
N ILE A 339 34.70 -5.23 -0.67
CA ILE A 339 33.67 -4.21 -0.95
C ILE A 339 32.32 -4.87 -1.30
N PHE A 340 32.33 -5.95 -2.09
CA PHE A 340 31.12 -6.71 -2.40
C PHE A 340 30.45 -7.28 -1.14
N GLY A 341 31.25 -7.77 -0.18
CA GLY A 341 30.76 -8.27 1.10
C GLY A 341 30.30 -7.20 2.10
N LEU A 342 30.73 -5.95 1.97
CA LEU A 342 30.29 -4.83 2.82
C LEU A 342 29.02 -4.14 2.30
N LYS A 343 28.74 -4.28 1.00
CA LYS A 343 27.57 -3.65 0.35
C LYS A 343 26.25 -4.37 0.71
N PHE A 344 26.32 -5.65 1.09
CA PHE A 344 25.20 -6.49 1.54
C PHE A 344 25.38 -6.86 3.00
#